data_AF-A0A5D8ZYH3-F1
#
_entry.id   AF-A0A5D8ZYH3-F1
#
_cell.length_a   1.000
_cell.length_b   1.000
_cell.length_c   1.000
_cell.angle_alpha   90.00
_cell.angle_beta   90.00
_cell.angle_gamma   90.00
#
_symmetry.space_group_name_H-M   'P 1'
#
loop_
_entity.id
_entity.type
_entity.pdbx_description
1 polymer ?
#
loop_
_entity_poly.entity_id
_entity_poly.type
_entity_poly.pdbx_seq_one_letter_code
_entity_poly.pdbx_strand_id
1 'polypeptide(L)'
;MKPEFTSVLLDNKQLDYDQNPLWERISAYQIDQAHVIIPFSRKLAQTEGWTRRFCLLAIEEYKKFVYLCCISKNGASPSVVVDKVWHMHLLYTTEYWKEFCPKILERELHHFPNVGGINDYHKHQDWYLETLKLYINIFRQNPPEVFWRIPKEIIPFLLPENGSKIKSPGQFTWKKTFEKLHSKVFNYLHHRSVLK
;
A
#
# COMPACT_ATOMS: atom_id res chain seq x y z
N MET A 1 -11.74 19.71 4.83
CA MET A 1 -10.49 19.77 5.63
C MET A 1 -10.53 18.56 6.55
N LYS A 2 -9.47 17.73 6.64
CA LYS A 2 -9.41 16.69 7.68
C LYS A 2 -9.38 17.42 9.04
N PRO A 3 -10.20 17.03 10.03
CA PRO A 3 -10.09 17.60 11.36
C PRO A 3 -8.69 17.35 11.93
N GLU A 4 -8.23 18.21 12.85
CA GLU A 4 -6.98 18.02 13.56
C GLU A 4 -6.90 16.59 14.13
N PHE A 5 -5.70 16.02 14.16
CA PHE A 5 -5.46 14.72 14.75
C PHE A 5 -5.83 14.77 16.23
N THR A 6 -7.07 14.41 16.53
CA THR A 6 -7.36 13.85 17.84
C THR A 6 -6.64 12.51 17.83
N SER A 7 -5.69 12.30 18.74
CA SER A 7 -5.25 10.95 19.06
C SER A 7 -6.53 10.17 19.32
N VAL A 8 -6.97 9.37 18.35
CA VAL A 8 -7.99 8.39 18.65
C VAL A 8 -7.28 7.55 19.69
N LEU A 9 -7.74 7.65 20.93
CA LEU A 9 -7.43 6.67 21.95
C LEU A 9 -7.93 5.38 21.32
N LEU A 10 -7.04 4.67 20.64
CA LEU A 10 -7.31 3.37 20.08
C LEU A 10 -7.74 2.54 21.28
N ASP A 11 -8.96 2.02 21.25
CA ASP A 11 -9.40 1.17 22.34
C ASP A 11 -8.54 -0.11 22.37
N ASN A 12 -8.56 -0.82 23.48
CA ASN A 12 -7.77 -2.05 23.63
C ASN A 12 -8.07 -3.08 22.52
N LYS A 13 -9.28 -3.04 21.92
CA LYS A 13 -9.72 -3.93 20.84
C LYS A 13 -9.04 -3.60 19.50
N GLN A 14 -8.63 -2.36 19.28
CA GLN A 14 -7.86 -1.95 18.10
C GLN A 14 -6.36 -2.26 18.26
N LEU A 15 -5.85 -2.26 19.49
CA LEU A 15 -4.46 -2.58 19.80
C LEU A 15 -4.16 -4.09 19.74
N ASP A 16 -5.12 -4.94 20.11
CA ASP A 16 -5.12 -6.39 19.79
C ASP A 16 -5.71 -6.63 18.40
N TYR A 17 -5.00 -6.14 17.38
CA TYR A 17 -5.45 -6.27 15.99
C TYR A 17 -5.61 -7.73 15.55
N ASP A 18 -4.85 -8.65 16.13
CA ASP A 18 -4.89 -10.08 15.86
C ASP A 18 -6.21 -10.74 16.31
N GLN A 19 -6.85 -10.19 17.36
CA GLN A 19 -8.18 -10.61 17.83
C GLN A 19 -9.32 -9.79 17.21
N ASN A 20 -9.02 -8.87 16.29
CA ASN A 20 -10.02 -8.03 15.67
C ASN A 20 -10.74 -8.79 14.52
N PRO A 21 -12.08 -8.97 14.57
CA PRO A 21 -12.80 -9.69 13.53
C PRO A 21 -12.63 -9.10 12.12
N LEU A 22 -12.42 -7.78 12.01
CA LEU A 22 -12.14 -7.15 10.73
C LEU A 22 -10.78 -7.60 10.17
N TRP A 23 -9.75 -7.67 11.02
CA TRP A 23 -8.43 -8.15 10.60
C TRP A 23 -8.45 -9.63 10.25
N GLU A 24 -9.20 -10.46 11.00
CA GLU A 24 -9.38 -11.87 10.68
C GLU A 24 -9.94 -12.05 9.25
N ARG A 25 -11.01 -11.33 8.90
CA ARG A 25 -11.56 -11.36 7.54
C ARG A 25 -10.58 -10.84 6.47
N ILE A 26 -9.91 -9.71 6.73
CA ILE A 26 -8.94 -9.11 5.79
C ILE A 26 -7.73 -10.03 5.56
N SER A 27 -7.19 -10.63 6.62
CA SER A 27 -6.03 -11.50 6.54
C SER A 27 -6.35 -12.81 5.82
N ALA A 28 -7.52 -13.41 6.12
CA ALA A 28 -8.01 -14.63 5.48
C ALA A 28 -8.42 -14.43 4.01
N TYR A 29 -8.81 -13.21 3.62
CA TYR A 29 -9.23 -12.89 2.25
C TYR A 29 -8.15 -13.23 1.21
N GLN A 30 -8.56 -13.97 0.18
CA GLN A 30 -7.71 -14.39 -0.94
C GLN A 30 -8.09 -13.58 -2.18
N ILE A 31 -7.25 -12.60 -2.52
CA ILE A 31 -7.43 -11.79 -3.74
C ILE A 31 -7.16 -12.61 -5.02
N ASP A 32 -6.31 -13.63 -4.92
CA ASP A 32 -6.10 -14.61 -5.98
C ASP A 32 -7.25 -15.63 -5.97
N GLN A 33 -8.35 -15.29 -6.62
CA GLN A 33 -9.49 -16.20 -6.77
C GLN A 33 -9.07 -17.47 -7.56
N ALA A 34 -9.35 -18.65 -7.01
CA ALA A 34 -8.90 -19.91 -7.60
C ALA A 34 -9.49 -20.19 -9.01
N HIS A 35 -10.62 -19.56 -9.33
CA HIS A 35 -11.39 -19.83 -10.55
C HIS A 35 -11.12 -18.84 -11.69
N VAL A 36 -10.22 -17.85 -11.51
CA VAL A 36 -9.90 -16.89 -12.58
C VAL A 36 -8.73 -17.36 -13.45
N ILE A 37 -8.86 -17.14 -14.76
CA ILE A 37 -7.87 -17.56 -15.78
C ILE A 37 -6.49 -16.91 -15.51
N ILE A 38 -6.47 -15.69 -14.97
CA ILE A 38 -5.25 -14.97 -14.60
C ILE A 38 -5.42 -14.51 -13.14
N PRO A 39 -4.67 -15.10 -12.19
CA PRO A 39 -4.67 -14.64 -10.81
C PRO A 39 -4.26 -13.17 -10.69
N PHE A 40 -4.82 -12.45 -9.73
CA PHE A 40 -4.54 -11.05 -9.46
C PHE A 40 -3.02 -10.79 -9.32
N SER A 41 -2.32 -11.61 -8.54
CA SER A 41 -0.87 -11.49 -8.32
C SER A 41 -0.06 -11.66 -9.61
N ARG A 42 -0.54 -12.49 -10.55
CA ARG A 42 0.08 -12.66 -11.87
C ARG A 42 -0.14 -11.41 -12.72
N LYS A 43 -1.34 -10.85 -12.72
CA LYS A 43 -1.63 -9.59 -13.44
C LYS A 43 -0.78 -8.45 -12.89
N LEU A 44 -0.72 -8.31 -11.56
CA LEU A 44 0.10 -7.32 -10.87
C LEU A 44 1.59 -7.45 -11.24
N ALA A 45 2.12 -8.67 -11.24
CA ALA A 45 3.51 -8.94 -11.64
C ALA A 45 3.79 -8.49 -13.08
N GLN A 46 2.88 -8.77 -14.01
CA GLN A 46 3.02 -8.37 -15.41
C GLN A 46 2.94 -6.85 -15.59
N THR A 47 1.98 -6.19 -14.92
CA THR A 47 1.79 -4.74 -15.05
C THR A 47 2.94 -3.95 -14.46
N GLU A 48 3.43 -4.35 -13.28
CA GLU A 48 4.47 -3.60 -12.56
C GLU A 48 5.90 -4.08 -12.83
N GLY A 49 6.06 -5.19 -13.55
CA GLY A 49 7.36 -5.84 -13.77
C GLY A 49 7.96 -6.44 -12.49
N TRP A 50 7.11 -6.85 -11.55
CA TRP A 50 7.51 -7.41 -10.26
C TRP A 50 7.65 -8.92 -10.28
N THR A 51 8.48 -9.45 -9.38
CA THR A 51 8.52 -10.91 -9.16
C THR A 51 7.24 -11.36 -8.44
N ARG A 52 6.82 -12.62 -8.66
CA ARG A 52 5.67 -13.19 -7.95
C ARG A 52 5.81 -13.06 -6.43
N ARG A 53 7.00 -13.32 -5.88
CA ARG A 53 7.27 -13.19 -4.44
C ARG A 53 7.04 -11.76 -3.95
N PHE A 54 7.52 -10.76 -4.70
CA PHE A 54 7.31 -9.35 -4.35
C PHE A 54 5.83 -8.99 -4.36
N CYS A 55 5.07 -9.43 -5.38
CA CYS A 55 3.63 -9.21 -5.44
C CYS A 55 2.89 -9.77 -4.23
N LEU A 56 3.18 -11.01 -3.84
CA LEU A 56 2.54 -11.63 -2.67
C LEU A 56 2.81 -10.84 -1.39
N LEU A 57 4.06 -10.42 -1.17
CA LEU A 57 4.40 -9.61 0.00
C LEU A 57 3.79 -8.20 -0.05
N ALA A 58 3.72 -7.57 -1.23
CA ALA A 58 3.07 -6.29 -1.42
C ALA A 58 1.54 -6.37 -1.17
N ILE A 59 0.91 -7.49 -1.50
CA ILE A 59 -0.51 -7.75 -1.21
C ILE A 59 -0.75 -7.84 0.30
N GLU A 60 0.16 -8.46 1.06
CA GLU A 60 0.05 -8.50 2.52
C GLU A 60 0.19 -7.10 3.15
N GLU A 61 1.09 -6.26 2.63
CA GLU A 61 1.18 -4.87 3.08
C GLU A 61 -0.04 -4.02 2.65
N TYR A 62 -0.65 -4.33 1.51
CA TYR A 62 -1.93 -3.75 1.10
C TYR A 62 -3.08 -4.11 2.05
N LYS A 63 -3.17 -5.37 2.49
CA LYS A 63 -4.15 -5.79 3.51
C LYS A 63 -3.99 -5.01 4.82
N LYS A 64 -2.75 -4.85 5.30
CA LYS A 64 -2.45 -4.02 6.48
C LYS A 64 -2.91 -2.59 6.28
N PHE A 65 -2.59 -1.99 5.13
CA PHE A 65 -3.05 -0.64 4.79
C PHE A 65 -4.58 -0.51 4.77
N VAL A 66 -5.30 -1.46 4.19
CA VAL A 66 -6.77 -1.47 4.19
C VAL A 66 -7.32 -1.51 5.61
N TYR A 67 -6.74 -2.34 6.48
CA TYR A 67 -7.12 -2.36 7.89
C TYR A 67 -6.93 -0.99 8.55
N LEU A 68 -5.78 -0.34 8.32
CA LEU A 68 -5.51 1.02 8.83
C LEU A 68 -6.54 2.04 8.32
N CYS A 69 -6.93 1.98 7.05
CA CYS A 69 -7.99 2.82 6.50
C CYS A 69 -9.33 2.63 7.23
N CYS A 70 -9.67 1.39 7.58
CA CYS A 70 -10.95 1.08 8.22
C CYS A 70 -11.00 1.51 9.69
N ILE A 71 -9.90 1.41 10.44
CA ILE A 71 -9.87 1.76 11.87
C ILE A 71 -9.52 3.22 12.14
N SER A 72 -8.86 3.90 11.19
CA SER A 72 -8.56 5.33 11.30
C SER A 72 -9.78 6.16 10.96
N LYS A 73 -10.21 7.03 11.89
CA LYS A 73 -11.32 7.99 11.66
C LYS A 73 -11.11 8.84 10.40
N ASN A 74 -9.85 9.12 10.09
CA ASN A 74 -9.47 10.03 9.03
C ASN A 74 -8.80 9.32 7.83
N GLY A 75 -8.98 7.99 7.73
CA GLY A 75 -8.32 7.16 6.71
C GLY A 75 -6.80 7.07 6.89
N ALA A 76 -6.14 6.48 5.89
CA ALA A 76 -4.70 6.33 5.81
C ALA A 76 -4.21 6.66 4.38
N SER A 77 -2.91 6.93 4.26
CA SER A 77 -2.23 7.23 3.00
C SER A 77 -1.25 6.10 2.65
N PRO A 78 -1.40 5.45 1.49
CA PRO A 78 -0.55 4.32 1.12
C PRO A 78 0.86 4.77 0.72
N SER A 79 1.81 3.83 0.72
CA SER A 79 3.06 4.01 -0.02
C SER A 79 2.82 3.84 -1.53
N VAL A 80 3.78 4.21 -2.36
CA VAL A 80 3.72 3.99 -3.82
C VAL A 80 3.50 2.51 -4.18
N VAL A 81 4.14 1.59 -3.45
CA VAL A 81 4.00 0.15 -3.74
C VAL A 81 2.61 -0.34 -3.38
N VAL A 82 2.11 0.04 -2.19
CA VAL A 82 0.79 -0.35 -1.72
C VAL A 82 -0.32 0.27 -2.57
N ASP A 83 -0.15 1.53 -2.99
CA ASP A 83 -1.09 2.24 -3.85
C ASP A 83 -1.23 1.58 -5.22
N LYS A 84 -0.15 1.04 -5.79
CA LYS A 84 -0.22 0.25 -7.04
C LYS A 84 -1.05 -1.02 -6.89
N VAL A 85 -0.92 -1.71 -5.76
CA VAL A 85 -1.76 -2.88 -5.46
C VAL A 85 -3.23 -2.46 -5.35
N TRP A 86 -3.50 -1.38 -4.60
CA TRP A 86 -4.86 -0.88 -4.42
C TRP A 86 -5.49 -0.41 -5.73
N HIS A 87 -4.76 0.36 -6.54
CA HIS A 87 -5.20 0.78 -7.87
C HIS A 87 -5.55 -0.41 -8.76
N MET A 88 -4.71 -1.44 -8.80
CA MET A 88 -5.03 -2.65 -9.56
C MET A 88 -6.31 -3.30 -9.02
N HIS A 89 -6.50 -3.40 -7.70
CA HIS A 89 -7.70 -3.99 -7.10
C HIS A 89 -8.98 -3.24 -7.47
N LEU A 90 -8.94 -1.91 -7.51
CA LEU A 90 -10.07 -1.07 -7.94
C LEU A 90 -10.51 -1.34 -9.40
N LEU A 91 -9.61 -1.80 -10.27
CA LEU A 91 -9.95 -2.18 -11.64
C LEU A 91 -10.78 -3.46 -11.71
N TYR A 92 -10.76 -4.31 -10.67
CA TYR A 92 -11.62 -5.49 -10.56
C TYR A 92 -12.98 -5.10 -9.99
N THR A 93 -13.64 -4.13 -10.65
CA THR A 93 -14.77 -3.36 -10.11
C THR A 93 -15.90 -4.22 -9.52
N THR A 94 -16.24 -5.34 -10.17
CA THR A 94 -17.28 -6.25 -9.65
C THR A 94 -16.82 -6.95 -8.37
N GLU A 95 -15.60 -7.47 -8.36
CA GLU A 95 -15.04 -8.15 -7.18
C GLU A 95 -14.87 -7.13 -6.04
N TYR A 96 -14.25 -5.98 -6.30
CA TYR A 96 -13.99 -4.96 -5.29
C TYR A 96 -15.28 -4.43 -4.65
N TRP A 97 -16.29 -4.07 -5.46
CA TRP A 97 -17.51 -3.43 -4.99
C TRP A 97 -18.60 -4.40 -4.52
N LYS A 98 -18.63 -5.65 -5.02
CA LYS A 98 -19.67 -6.62 -4.64
C LYS A 98 -19.20 -7.72 -3.70
N GLU A 99 -17.89 -7.95 -3.63
CA GLU A 99 -17.29 -9.00 -2.78
C GLU A 99 -16.45 -8.37 -1.67
N PHE A 100 -15.34 -7.71 -2.01
CA PHE A 100 -14.38 -7.23 -1.03
C PHE A 100 -14.96 -6.20 -0.05
N CYS A 101 -15.47 -5.07 -0.55
CA CYS A 101 -16.03 -4.01 0.29
C CYS A 101 -17.22 -4.50 1.17
N PRO A 102 -18.32 -5.05 0.62
CA PRO A 102 -19.48 -5.37 1.43
C PRO A 102 -19.32 -6.64 2.29
N LYS A 103 -18.55 -7.65 1.85
CA LYS A 103 -18.45 -8.94 2.56
C LYS A 103 -17.23 -9.07 3.45
N ILE A 104 -16.11 -8.43 3.09
CA ILE A 104 -14.87 -8.50 3.87
C ILE A 104 -14.75 -7.28 4.78
N LEU A 105 -14.89 -6.08 4.21
CA LEU A 105 -14.75 -4.84 4.96
C LEU A 105 -16.04 -4.46 5.71
N GLU A 106 -17.20 -4.92 5.23
CA GLU A 106 -18.54 -4.51 5.68
C GLU A 106 -18.76 -2.99 5.57
N ARG A 107 -18.00 -2.34 4.68
CA ARG A 107 -18.07 -0.91 4.39
C ARG A 107 -17.45 -0.59 3.05
N GLU A 108 -17.81 0.56 2.51
CA GLU A 108 -17.15 1.10 1.32
C GLU A 108 -15.78 1.67 1.68
N LEU A 109 -14.82 1.48 0.77
CA LEU A 109 -13.50 2.08 0.80
C LEU A 109 -13.22 2.74 -0.55
N HIS A 110 -13.39 4.05 -0.61
CA HIS A 110 -13.19 4.84 -1.83
C HIS A 110 -11.74 5.29 -1.97
N HIS A 111 -11.24 5.28 -3.21
CA HIS A 111 -9.98 5.92 -3.56
C HIS A 111 -10.27 7.33 -4.10
N PHE A 112 -9.54 8.31 -3.59
CA PHE A 112 -9.68 9.70 -4.01
C PHE A 112 -8.42 10.12 -4.76
N PRO A 113 -8.53 10.61 -6.01
CA PRO A 113 -7.39 11.10 -6.77
C PRO A 113 -6.66 12.19 -5.99
N ASN A 114 -5.34 12.18 -6.11
CA ASN A 114 -4.52 13.25 -5.59
C ASN A 114 -4.68 14.48 -6.52
N VAL A 115 -5.43 15.49 -6.08
CA VAL A 115 -5.63 16.73 -6.83
C VAL A 115 -4.38 17.58 -6.59
N GLY A 116 -3.39 17.49 -7.46
CA GLY A 116 -2.06 18.05 -7.20
C GLY A 116 -2.03 19.55 -6.85
N GLY A 117 -1.14 19.93 -5.93
CA GLY A 117 -0.87 21.30 -5.50
C GLY A 117 0.09 21.33 -4.29
N ILE A 118 0.77 22.44 -4.01
CA ILE A 118 1.74 22.56 -2.89
C ILE A 118 1.08 22.31 -1.53
N ASN A 119 -0.11 22.88 -1.30
CA ASN A 119 -0.86 22.64 -0.06
C ASN A 119 -1.32 21.20 0.07
N ASP A 120 -1.59 20.51 -1.03
CA ASP A 120 -1.96 19.10 -0.99
C ASP A 120 -0.72 18.23 -0.77
N TYR A 121 0.44 18.59 -1.34
CA TYR A 121 1.71 17.92 -1.07
C TYR A 121 2.05 17.83 0.44
N HIS A 122 1.97 18.95 1.17
CA HIS A 122 2.23 18.95 2.62
C HIS A 122 1.23 18.08 3.39
N LYS A 123 -0.07 18.17 3.07
CA LYS A 123 -1.09 17.30 3.68
C LYS A 123 -0.84 15.82 3.39
N HIS A 124 -0.43 15.48 2.17
CA HIS A 124 -0.12 14.11 1.79
C HIS A 124 1.10 13.57 2.56
N GLN A 125 2.12 14.41 2.76
CA GLN A 125 3.26 14.05 3.58
C GLN A 125 2.84 13.79 5.03
N ASP A 126 2.04 14.68 5.63
CA ASP A 126 1.54 14.49 7.00
C ASP A 126 0.70 13.22 7.12
N TRP A 127 -0.19 12.94 6.18
CA TRP A 127 -1.02 11.73 6.22
C TRP A 127 -0.23 10.45 6.06
N TYR A 128 0.83 10.48 5.25
CA TYR A 128 1.74 9.35 5.11
C TYR A 128 2.53 9.10 6.41
N LEU A 129 3.03 10.15 7.06
CA LEU A 129 3.69 10.04 8.37
C LEU A 129 2.76 9.46 9.43
N GLU A 130 1.52 9.95 9.51
CA GLU A 130 0.52 9.41 10.44
C GLU A 130 0.17 7.95 10.15
N THR A 131 0.15 7.55 8.87
CA THR A 131 -0.07 6.14 8.50
C THR A 131 1.06 5.25 9.01
N LEU A 132 2.32 5.68 8.90
CA LEU A 132 3.47 4.91 9.37
C LEU A 132 3.49 4.80 10.91
N LYS A 133 3.17 5.89 11.62
CA LYS A 133 3.02 5.84 13.09
C LYS A 133 1.90 4.88 13.50
N LEU A 134 0.76 4.96 12.83
CA LEU A 134 -0.36 4.06 13.09
C LEU A 134 0.01 2.60 12.79
N TYR A 135 0.71 2.34 11.69
CA TYR A 135 1.22 1.01 11.35
C TYR A 135 2.05 0.43 12.51
N ILE A 136 3.03 1.19 13.00
CA ILE A 136 3.93 0.74 14.08
C ILE A 136 3.13 0.45 15.36
N ASN A 137 2.20 1.35 15.70
CA ASN A 137 1.38 1.22 16.91
C ASN A 137 0.44 0.01 16.86
N ILE A 138 -0.15 -0.27 15.70
CA ILE A 138 -1.13 -1.35 15.52
C ILE A 138 -0.43 -2.69 15.37
N PHE A 139 0.52 -2.81 14.43
CA PHE A 139 1.12 -4.10 14.10
C PHE A 139 2.29 -4.47 14.99
N ARG A 140 2.73 -3.56 15.87
CA ARG A 140 3.91 -3.71 16.74
C ARG A 140 5.15 -4.16 15.96
N GLN A 141 5.29 -3.62 14.75
CA GLN A 141 6.34 -3.95 13.79
C GLN A 141 6.76 -2.70 13.01
N ASN A 142 8.04 -2.66 12.62
CA ASN A 142 8.50 -1.62 11.69
C ASN A 142 7.97 -1.92 10.28
N PRO A 143 7.41 -0.91 9.56
CA PRO A 143 7.02 -1.06 8.17
C PRO A 143 8.23 -1.47 7.33
N PRO A 144 8.19 -2.56 6.53
CA PRO A 144 9.35 -2.98 5.77
C PRO A 144 9.72 -1.93 4.71
N GLU A 145 10.96 -1.44 4.71
CA GLU A 145 11.39 -0.32 3.86
C GLU A 145 11.17 -0.55 2.36
N VAL A 146 11.22 -1.82 1.95
CA VAL A 146 11.02 -2.22 0.56
C VAL A 146 9.59 -1.96 0.06
N PHE A 147 8.61 -1.91 0.97
CA PHE A 147 7.20 -1.60 0.67
C PHE A 147 6.81 -0.20 1.14
N TRP A 148 7.49 0.32 2.18
CA TRP A 148 7.17 1.60 2.80
C TRP A 148 8.42 2.48 2.89
N ARG A 149 8.49 3.56 2.10
CA ARG A 149 9.55 4.56 2.26
C ARG A 149 9.51 5.07 3.70
N ILE A 150 10.63 5.06 4.40
CA ILE A 150 10.76 5.56 5.79
C ILE A 150 11.33 6.98 5.77
N PRO A 151 10.52 8.03 6.04
CA PRO A 151 11.01 9.39 6.21
C PRO A 151 11.79 9.53 7.52
N LYS A 152 12.68 10.53 7.60
CA LYS A 152 13.53 10.75 8.80
C LYS A 152 12.69 11.02 10.06
N GLU A 153 11.53 11.63 9.86
CA GLU A 153 10.55 11.97 10.89
C GLU A 153 9.96 10.72 11.57
N ILE A 154 10.03 9.54 10.94
CA ILE A 154 9.54 8.28 11.50
C ILE A 154 10.60 7.55 12.33
N ILE A 155 11.90 7.85 12.12
CA ILE A 155 13.00 7.15 12.81
C ILE A 155 12.81 7.10 14.34
N PRO A 156 12.42 8.19 15.04
CA PRO A 156 12.22 8.15 16.49
C PRO A 156 11.08 7.23 16.96
N PHE A 157 10.18 6.83 16.07
CA PHE A 157 9.03 5.97 16.36
C PHE A 157 9.28 4.50 16.02
N LEU A 158 10.35 4.19 15.30
CA LEU A 158 10.68 2.81 14.95
C LEU A 158 10.98 2.00 16.21
N LEU A 159 10.49 0.77 16.23
CA LEU A 159 10.84 -0.22 17.23
C LEU A 159 12.32 -0.57 17.11
N PRO A 160 13.02 -0.83 18.22
CA PRO A 160 14.40 -1.28 18.18
C PRO A 160 14.50 -2.57 17.37
N GLU A 161 15.56 -2.70 16.57
CA GLU A 161 15.84 -3.98 15.92
C GLU A 161 16.12 -5.02 17.01
N ASN A 162 15.18 -5.95 17.23
CA ASN A 162 15.51 -7.18 17.94
C ASN A 162 16.63 -7.85 17.14
N GLY A 163 17.80 -8.04 17.76
CA GLY A 163 19.07 -8.42 17.14
C GLY A 163 19.15 -9.78 16.43
N SER A 164 18.06 -10.31 15.89
CA SER A 164 18.06 -11.42 14.95
C SER A 164 18.32 -10.91 13.53
N LYS A 165 19.61 -10.75 13.19
CA LYS A 165 20.07 -10.60 11.80
C LYS A 165 19.54 -11.75 10.95
N ILE A 166 18.42 -11.57 10.26
CA ILE A 166 18.10 -12.37 9.09
C ILE A 166 19.00 -11.84 7.96
N LYS A 167 19.99 -12.64 7.55
CA LYS A 167 20.83 -12.33 6.39
C LYS A 167 19.91 -12.08 5.19
N SER A 168 19.84 -10.84 4.72
CA SER A 168 19.18 -10.50 3.46
C SER A 168 20.03 -11.04 2.30
N PRO A 169 19.45 -11.72 1.30
CA PRO A 169 20.16 -11.99 0.06
C PRO A 169 20.27 -10.68 -0.73
N GLY A 170 21.49 -10.16 -0.86
CA GLY A 170 21.94 -9.22 -1.89
C GLY A 170 21.13 -7.93 -2.07
N GLN A 171 21.71 -6.79 -1.67
CA GLN A 171 21.27 -5.45 -2.06
C GLN A 171 21.02 -5.35 -3.58
N PHE A 172 19.77 -5.32 -4.00
CA PHE A 172 19.38 -4.92 -5.34
C PHE A 172 19.16 -3.41 -5.34
N THR A 173 20.12 -2.64 -5.85
CA THR A 173 20.08 -1.18 -5.84
C THR A 173 19.18 -0.63 -6.95
N TRP A 174 18.11 0.08 -6.57
CA TRP A 174 17.08 0.67 -7.43
C TRP A 174 17.52 1.79 -8.37
N LYS A 175 18.80 2.18 -8.36
CA LYS A 175 19.33 3.28 -9.19
C LYS A 175 19.24 2.99 -10.70
N LYS A 176 19.20 1.71 -11.12
CA LYS A 176 19.20 1.31 -12.54
C LYS A 176 17.83 1.29 -13.22
N THR A 177 16.71 1.37 -12.50
CA THR A 177 15.36 1.23 -13.09
C THR A 177 14.68 2.56 -13.41
N PHE A 178 15.04 3.65 -12.74
CA PHE A 178 14.40 4.96 -12.97
C PHE A 178 14.83 5.59 -14.31
N GLU A 179 16.11 5.44 -14.69
CA GLU A 179 16.64 5.95 -15.98
C GLU A 179 16.07 5.18 -17.19
N LYS A 180 15.68 3.91 -17.01
CA LYS A 180 15.21 3.04 -18.09
C LYS A 180 13.73 3.25 -18.45
N LEU A 181 12.93 3.82 -17.54
CA LEU A 181 11.52 4.14 -17.78
C LEU A 181 11.36 5.48 -18.53
N HIS A 182 12.19 6.48 -18.23
CA HIS A 182 12.16 7.76 -18.95
C HIS A 182 12.61 7.65 -20.41
N SER A 183 13.52 6.73 -20.74
CA SER A 183 13.98 6.57 -22.14
C SER A 183 12.94 5.88 -23.04
N LYS A 184 12.04 5.06 -22.49
CA LYS A 184 11.01 4.35 -23.28
C LYS A 184 9.77 5.20 -23.55
N VAL A 185 9.38 6.07 -22.61
CA VAL A 185 8.23 6.97 -22.80
C VAL A 185 8.58 8.11 -23.77
N PHE A 186 9.83 8.60 -23.76
CA PHE A 186 10.26 9.66 -24.68
C PHE A 186 10.36 9.20 -26.15
N ASN A 187 10.78 7.95 -26.38
CA ASN A 187 10.91 7.39 -27.74
C ASN A 187 9.57 7.02 -28.41
N TYR A 188 8.49 6.85 -27.64
CA TYR A 188 7.17 6.51 -28.20
C TYR A 188 6.39 7.74 -28.70
N LEU A 189 6.72 8.95 -28.21
CA LEU A 189 6.00 10.18 -28.56
C LEU A 189 6.61 10.98 -29.72
N HIS A 190 7.85 10.67 -30.14
CA HIS A 190 8.54 11.42 -31.20
C HIS A 190 8.73 10.71 -32.54
N HIS A 191 8.22 9.48 -32.73
CA HIS A 191 8.36 8.74 -34.00
C HIS A 191 7.10 8.67 -34.88
N ARG A 192 6.08 9.50 -34.63
CA ARG A 192 4.89 9.64 -35.51
C ARG A 192 4.83 10.96 -36.29
N SER A 193 5.98 11.50 -36.64
CA SER A 193 6.11 12.53 -37.67
C SER A 193 7.29 12.15 -38.55
N VAL A 194 7.09 12.21 -39.86
CA VAL A 194 7.97 11.74 -40.95
C VAL A 194 7.69 10.29 -41.36
N LEU A 195 6.73 10.12 -42.27
CA LEU A 195 6.94 9.59 -43.62
C LEU A 195 5.74 10.02 -44.49
N LYS A 196 6.03 10.34 -45.75
CA LYS A 196 5.18 10.96 -46.77
C LYS A 196 3.92 10.17 -47.09
#